data_AF-A0A1D8A0N2-F1
#
_entry.id   AF-A0A1D8A0N2-F1
#
_cell.length_a   1.000
_cell.length_b   1.000
_cell.length_c   1.000
_cell.angle_alpha   90.00
_cell.angle_beta   90.00
_cell.angle_gamma   90.00
#
_symmetry.space_group_name_H-M   'P 1'
#
loop_
_entity.id
_entity.type
_entity.pdbx_description
1 polymer ?
#
loop_
_entity_poly.entity_id
_entity_poly.type
_entity_poly.pdbx_seq_one_letter_code
_entity_poly.pdbx_strand_id
1 'polypeptide(L)'
;MFTADELVHRSRRVDCAAIRKTALLTVEGERDDICAVGQTAAAHLLCTSLRPHLRRHHLQPGVGHYGVFSGSKWEREVYPQVRAMILAMA
;
A
#
# COMPACT_ATOMS: atom_id res chain seq x y z
N MET A 1 9.34 16.50 20.24
CA MET A 1 9.92 15.29 19.61
C MET A 1 8.91 14.17 19.86
N PHE A 2 8.10 13.84 18.85
CA PHE A 2 7.05 12.83 18.97
C PHE A 2 7.70 11.44 18.92
N THR A 3 7.79 10.76 20.06
CA THR A 3 8.10 9.33 20.09
C THR A 3 6.82 8.60 19.66
N ALA A 4 6.86 7.89 18.55
CA ALA A 4 5.72 7.12 18.04
C ALA A 4 5.15 6.24 19.18
N ASP A 5 3.92 6.55 19.58
CA ASP A 5 3.15 5.80 20.56
C ASP A 5 3.14 4.31 20.21
N GLU A 6 3.37 3.46 21.21
CA GLU A 6 3.46 2.02 21.04
C GLU A 6 2.11 1.46 20.57
N LEU A 7 2.03 1.06 19.29
CA LEU A 7 0.86 0.36 18.77
C LEU A 7 0.74 -1.00 19.47
N VAL A 8 -0.23 -1.15 20.36
CA VAL A 8 -0.46 -2.37 21.15
C VAL A 8 -1.87 -2.91 20.90
N HIS A 9 -1.98 -4.21 20.61
CA HIS A 9 -3.25 -4.91 20.47
C HIS A 9 -3.25 -6.15 21.39
N ARG A 10 -4.24 -6.25 22.29
CA ARG A 10 -4.36 -7.37 23.26
C ARG A 10 -3.05 -7.62 24.04
N SER A 11 -2.48 -6.53 24.57
CA SER A 11 -1.20 -6.55 25.31
C SER A 11 0.00 -7.05 24.51
N ARG A 12 -0.10 -7.10 23.17
CA ARG A 12 1.02 -7.42 22.27
C ARG A 12 1.38 -6.19 21.46
N ARG A 13 2.67 -5.85 21.45
CA ARG A 13 3.21 -4.83 20.54
C ARG A 13 3.00 -5.27 19.09
N VAL A 14 2.48 -4.36 18.29
CA VAL A 14 2.38 -4.49 16.84
C VAL A 14 3.63 -3.88 16.24
N ASP A 15 4.39 -4.70 15.51
CA ASP A 15 5.60 -4.28 14.82
C ASP A 15 5.49 -4.61 13.32
N CYS A 16 5.22 -3.59 12.50
CA CYS A 16 5.15 -3.73 11.05
C CYS A 16 6.50 -4.12 10.44
N ALA A 17 7.63 -3.85 11.11
CA ALA A 17 8.95 -4.29 10.67
C ALA A 17 9.12 -5.81 10.81
N ALA A 18 8.21 -6.53 11.49
CA ALA A 18 8.25 -7.98 11.54
C ALA A 18 7.88 -8.64 10.19
N ILE A 19 7.23 -7.91 9.28
CA ILE A 19 6.81 -8.40 7.96
C ILE A 19 8.04 -8.53 7.05
N ARG A 20 8.34 -9.76 6.61
CA ARG A 20 9.56 -10.10 5.84
C ARG A 20 9.35 -10.94 4.59
N LYS A 21 8.26 -11.70 4.53
CA LYS A 21 8.06 -12.79 3.56
C LYS A 21 6.81 -12.58 2.69
N THR A 22 6.60 -11.36 2.24
CA THR A 22 5.53 -11.03 1.28
C THR A 22 5.88 -9.76 0.53
N ALA A 23 5.23 -9.52 -0.60
CA ALA A 23 5.32 -8.25 -1.30
C ALA A 23 4.24 -7.27 -0.81
N LEU A 24 4.56 -5.98 -0.88
CA LEU A 24 3.71 -4.86 -0.49
C LEU A 24 3.50 -3.95 -1.71
N LEU A 25 2.24 -3.84 -2.13
CA LEU A 25 1.80 -2.88 -3.14
C LEU A 25 0.80 -1.94 -2.48
N THR A 26 1.06 -0.65 -2.62
CA THR A 26 0.12 0.40 -2.24
C THR A 26 -0.41 1.05 -3.51
N VAL A 27 -1.73 1.24 -3.58
CA VAL A 27 -2.42 1.89 -4.70
C VAL A 27 -3.17 3.09 -4.13
N GLU A 28 -2.97 4.27 -4.71
CA GLU A 28 -3.65 5.50 -4.31
C GLU A 28 -4.30 6.17 -5.52
N GLY A 29 -5.40 6.89 -5.29
CA GLY A 29 -6.03 7.73 -6.31
C GLY A 29 -5.59 9.18 -6.17
N GLU A 30 -5.21 9.83 -7.27
CA GLU A 30 -4.82 11.26 -7.26
C GLU A 30 -5.93 12.18 -6.74
N ARG A 31 -7.20 11.81 -6.94
CA ARG A 31 -8.38 12.59 -6.55
C ARG A 31 -9.17 11.90 -5.42
N ASP A 32 -8.52 11.01 -4.66
CA ASP A 32 -9.14 10.34 -3.52
C ASP A 32 -9.36 11.34 -2.38
N ASP A 33 -10.63 11.54 -2.01
CA ASP A 33 -11.11 12.44 -0.98
C ASP A 33 -11.33 11.74 0.38
N ILE A 34 -11.18 10.41 0.45
CA ILE A 34 -11.30 9.60 1.65
C ILE A 34 -9.91 9.25 2.21
N CYS A 35 -9.03 8.76 1.33
CA CYS A 35 -7.65 8.40 1.66
C CYS A 35 -6.69 9.24 0.82
N ALA A 36 -6.25 10.37 1.37
CA ALA A 36 -5.39 11.31 0.66
C ALA A 36 -4.04 10.66 0.27
N VAL A 37 -3.47 11.16 -0.84
CA VAL A 37 -2.15 10.75 -1.33
C VAL A 37 -1.11 10.78 -0.21
N GLY A 38 -0.35 9.70 -0.09
CA GLY A 38 0.66 9.49 0.94
C GLY A 38 0.19 8.66 2.13
N GLN A 39 -1.11 8.57 2.42
CA GLN A 39 -1.61 7.81 3.58
C GLN A 39 -1.41 6.31 3.42
N THR A 40 -1.70 5.76 2.23
CA THR A 40 -1.48 4.35 1.93
C THR A 40 0.01 4.09 1.71
N ALA A 41 0.72 5.02 1.04
CA ALA A 41 2.16 4.93 0.82
C ALA A 41 2.97 4.90 2.14
N ALA A 42 2.46 5.48 3.23
CA ALA A 42 3.07 5.44 4.55
C ALA A 42 3.31 4.01 5.07
N ALA A 43 2.57 3.00 4.58
CA ALA A 43 2.83 1.61 4.89
C ALA A 43 4.28 1.17 4.58
N HIS A 44 4.92 1.76 3.55
CA HIS A 44 6.32 1.48 3.21
C HIS A 44 7.32 1.97 4.26
N LEU A 45 6.96 3.02 5.01
CA LEU A 45 7.76 3.54 6.13
C LEU A 45 7.60 2.67 7.38
N LEU A 46 6.46 1.98 7.53
CA LEU A 46 6.21 1.06 8.64
C LEU A 46 6.82 -0.34 8.39
N CYS A 47 6.75 -0.83 7.16
CA CYS A 47 7.22 -2.17 6.75
C CYS A 47 8.71 -2.17 6.33
N THR A 48 9.58 -1.70 7.22
CA THR A 48 11.00 -1.40 6.90
C THR A 48 11.87 -2.62 6.56
N SER A 49 11.50 -3.81 7.03
CA SER A 49 12.26 -5.04 6.79
C SER A 49 12.05 -5.67 5.42
N LEU A 50 11.11 -5.17 4.61
CA LEU A 50 10.89 -5.68 3.27
C LEU A 50 12.00 -5.26 2.32
N ARG A 51 12.53 -6.22 1.56
CA ARG A 51 13.54 -5.95 0.51
C ARG A 51 12.97 -4.97 -0.52
N PRO A 52 13.77 -4.04 -1.09
CA PRO A 52 13.29 -3.04 -2.02
C PRO A 52 12.45 -3.58 -3.20
N HIS A 53 12.83 -4.72 -3.79
CA HIS A 53 12.10 -5.34 -4.90
C HIS A 53 10.72 -5.90 -4.52
N LEU A 54 10.44 -6.08 -3.22
CA LEU A 54 9.14 -6.53 -2.72
C LEU A 54 8.19 -5.35 -2.45
N ARG A 55 8.63 -4.10 -2.62
CA ARG A 55 7.84 -2.90 -2.35
C ARG A 55 7.52 -2.18 -3.64
N ARG A 56 6.25 -1.87 -3.86
CA ARG A 56 5.77 -1.05 -4.99
C ARG A 56 4.71 -0.07 -4.52
N HIS A 57 4.68 1.10 -5.14
CA HIS A 57 3.65 2.10 -4.95
C HIS A 57 3.16 2.56 -6.31
N HIS A 58 1.83 2.62 -6.48
CA HIS A 58 1.17 3.08 -7.68
C HIS A 58 0.22 4.22 -7.33
N LEU A 59 0.51 5.43 -7.83
CA LEU A 59 -0.42 6.55 -7.79
C LEU A 59 -1.18 6.61 -9.11
N GLN A 60 -2.49 6.38 -9.06
CA GLN A 60 -3.36 6.35 -10.23
C GLN A 60 -3.88 7.75 -10.57
N PRO A 61 -3.53 8.33 -11.73
CA PRO A 61 -4.01 9.66 -12.11
C PRO A 61 -5.51 9.69 -12.41
N GLY A 62 -6.15 10.77 -11.97
CA GLY A 62 -7.54 11.12 -12.28
C GLY A 62 -8.58 10.09 -11.83
N VAL A 63 -8.33 9.36 -10.75
CA VAL A 63 -9.35 8.55 -10.06
C VAL A 63 -9.57 9.09 -8.65
N GLY A 64 -10.82 9.05 -8.20
CA GLY A 64 -11.14 9.17 -6.78
C GLY A 64 -11.09 7.81 -6.08
N HIS A 65 -11.61 7.75 -4.86
CA HIS A 65 -11.53 6.58 -3.99
C HIS A 65 -11.94 5.27 -4.68
N TYR A 66 -13.14 5.23 -5.27
CA TYR A 66 -13.65 4.01 -5.88
C TYR A 66 -12.96 3.63 -7.19
N GLY A 67 -12.32 4.58 -7.88
CA GLY A 67 -11.66 4.31 -9.16
C GLY A 67 -10.36 3.52 -9.04
N VAL A 68 -9.84 3.33 -7.83
CA VAL A 68 -8.67 2.47 -7.57
C VAL A 68 -9.03 0.99 -7.48
N PHE A 69 -10.32 0.62 -7.45
CA PHE A 69 -10.77 -0.79 -7.41
C PHE A 69 -12.02 -1.08 -8.25
N SER A 70 -12.49 -0.10 -9.04
CA SER A 70 -13.66 -0.29 -9.90
C SER A 70 -13.61 0.60 -11.15
N GLY A 71 -14.40 0.23 -12.17
CA GLY A 71 -14.54 0.97 -13.42
C GLY A 71 -13.41 0.74 -14.42
N SER A 72 -13.45 1.48 -15.54
CA SER A 72 -12.57 1.25 -16.69
C SER A 72 -11.09 1.51 -16.39
N LYS A 73 -10.78 2.50 -15.55
CA LYS A 73 -9.40 2.76 -15.11
C LYS A 73 -8.86 1.65 -14.23
N TRP A 74 -9.68 1.05 -13.37
CA TRP A 74 -9.28 -0.16 -12.64
C TRP A 74 -8.92 -1.29 -13.60
N GLU A 75 -9.82 -1.64 -14.52
CA GLU A 75 -9.63 -2.77 -15.44
C GLU A 75 -8.39 -2.60 -16.34
N ARG A 76 -8.17 -1.37 -16.82
CA ARG A 76 -7.14 -1.08 -17.84
C ARG A 76 -5.79 -0.69 -17.25
N GLU A 77 -5.75 -0.13 -16.05
CA GLU A 77 -4.53 0.51 -15.52
C GLU A 77 -4.11 -0.07 -14.16
N VAL A 78 -5.02 -0.16 -13.18
CA VAL A 78 -4.68 -0.60 -11.81
C VAL A 78 -4.61 -2.12 -11.66
N TYR A 79 -5.64 -2.85 -12.11
CA TYR A 79 -5.69 -4.30 -12.02
C TYR A 79 -4.49 -5.00 -12.67
N PRO A 80 -3.98 -4.55 -13.84
CA PRO A 80 -2.73 -5.08 -14.40
C PRO A 80 -1.54 -4.99 -13.44
N GLN A 81 -1.42 -3.93 -12.63
CA GLN A 81 -0.35 -3.80 -11.62
C GLN A 81 -0.48 -4.86 -10.53
N VAL A 82 -1.71 -5.08 -10.03
CA VAL A 82 -2.02 -6.10 -9.01
C VAL A 82 -1.71 -7.49 -9.56
N ARG A 83 -2.20 -7.80 -10.76
CA ARG A 83 -1.96 -9.08 -11.43
C ARG A 83 -0.47 -9.32 -11.67
N ALA A 84 0.25 -8.32 -12.18
CA ALA A 84 1.69 -8.43 -12.43
C ALA A 84 2.49 -8.66 -11.14
N MET A 85 2.09 -8.03 -10.03
CA MET A 85 2.71 -8.28 -8.73
C MET A 85 2.48 -9.72 -8.25
N ILE A 86 1.25 -10.23 -8.34
CA ILE A 86 0.94 -11.61 -7.93
C ILE A 86 1.74 -12.61 -8.78
N LEU A 87 1.77 -12.43 -10.10
CA LEU A 87 2.52 -13.31 -11.01
C LEU A 87 4.03 -13.27 -10.78
N ALA A 88 4.58 -12.12 -10.40
CA ALA A 88 6.01 -12.00 -10.11
C ALA A 88 6.43 -12.70 -8.80
N MET A 89 5.46 -13.04 -7.94
CA MET A 89 5.68 -13.66 -6.63
C MET A 89 5.32 -15.15 -6.59
N ALA A 90 4.76 -15.68 -7.68
CA ALA A 90 4.52 -17.12 -7.88
C ALA A 90 5.79 -17.80 -8.39
#